data_AF-A0A9W8JNI0-F1
#
_entry.id   AF-A0A9W8JNI0-F1
#
_cell.length_a   1.000
_cell.length_b   1.000
_cell.length_c   1.000
_cell.angle_alpha   90.00
_cell.angle_beta   90.00
_cell.angle_gamma   90.00
#
_symmetry.space_group_name_H-M   'P 1'
#
loop_
_entity.id
_entity.type
_entity.pdbx_description
1 polymer ?
#
loop_
_entity_poly.entity_id
_entity_poly.type
_entity_poly.pdbx_seq_one_letter_code
_entity_poly.pdbx_strand_id
1 'polypeptide(L)'
;MVHPGAFQGARKAFLMLEKPGYAVAVQEGYAADQLALIQRRFFKRFPIDKGDTYEPTPEEIEAIDDNEADADERSPDKSLLGEKEYEEEETRLRDRQKKVEFKRGQIKRWLAYQYMKDADIDPKESGAQNPYRALLHKLTGKGLQCPRKKTAVNVWRKTQHTLIETNAKLRLGDKKTTKGKYLALLDVIAKEEGGK
;
A
#
# COMPACT_ATOMS: atom_id res chain seq x y z
N MET A 1 0.72 1.92 -8.03
CA MET A 1 -0.14 0.76 -8.36
C MET A 1 0.45 -0.43 -7.64
N VAL A 2 -0.25 -1.01 -6.67
CA VAL A 2 0.34 -2.01 -5.76
C VAL A 2 0.37 -3.35 -6.49
N HIS A 3 1.52 -4.03 -6.50
CA HIS A 3 1.67 -5.34 -7.15
C HIS A 3 0.69 -6.35 -6.53
N PRO A 4 -0.26 -6.92 -7.31
CA PRO A 4 -1.26 -7.87 -6.80
C PRO A 4 -0.68 -9.23 -6.39
N GLY A 5 0.65 -9.42 -6.45
CA GLY A 5 1.35 -10.67 -6.22
C GLY A 5 1.80 -10.95 -4.77
N ALA A 6 1.26 -10.24 -3.77
CA ALA A 6 1.70 -10.42 -2.39
C ALA A 6 1.24 -11.73 -1.72
N PHE A 7 0.15 -12.33 -2.20
CA PHE A 7 -0.40 -13.57 -1.65
C PHE A 7 -0.37 -14.68 -2.70
N GLN A 8 0.11 -15.85 -2.29
CA GLN A 8 0.22 -17.07 -3.11
C GLN A 8 -0.32 -18.27 -2.31
N GLY A 9 -0.41 -19.45 -2.92
CA GLY A 9 -0.77 -20.68 -2.21
C GLY A 9 -2.11 -20.64 -1.47
N ALA A 10 -2.15 -21.25 -0.29
CA ALA A 10 -3.34 -21.34 0.56
C ALA A 10 -3.71 -19.97 1.15
N ARG A 11 -2.75 -19.07 1.41
CA ARG A 11 -3.07 -17.67 1.78
C ARG A 11 -3.96 -16.97 0.76
N LYS A 12 -3.63 -17.12 -0.53
CA LYS A 12 -4.45 -16.56 -1.62
C LYS A 12 -5.79 -17.26 -1.70
N ALA A 13 -5.83 -18.59 -1.56
CA ALA A 13 -7.08 -19.36 -1.58
C ALA A 13 -8.03 -18.91 -0.46
N PHE A 14 -7.51 -18.74 0.76
CA PHE A 14 -8.25 -18.21 1.90
C PHE A 14 -8.83 -16.81 1.61
N LEU A 15 -8.03 -15.87 1.11
CA LEU A 15 -8.52 -14.53 0.81
C LEU A 15 -9.56 -14.50 -0.33
N MET A 16 -9.46 -15.42 -1.30
CA MET A 16 -10.47 -15.59 -2.33
C MET A 16 -11.79 -16.13 -1.77
N LEU A 17 -11.74 -17.03 -0.77
CA LEU A 17 -12.91 -17.56 -0.08
C LEU A 17 -13.64 -16.48 0.75
N GLU A 18 -12.88 -15.60 1.42
CA GLU A 18 -13.43 -14.52 2.25
C GLU A 18 -13.89 -13.29 1.45
N LYS A 19 -13.47 -13.18 0.19
CA LYS A 19 -13.82 -12.09 -0.73
C LYS A 19 -15.32 -11.80 -0.84
N PRO A 20 -16.24 -12.78 -1.07
CA PRO A 20 -17.67 -12.52 -1.13
C PRO A 20 -18.22 -11.92 0.17
N GLY A 21 -17.79 -12.42 1.33
CA GLY A 21 -18.22 -11.87 2.63
C GLY A 21 -17.78 -10.41 2.81
N TYR A 22 -16.57 -10.07 2.38
CA TYR A 22 -16.12 -8.68 2.36
C TYR A 22 -16.95 -7.80 1.41
N ALA A 23 -17.33 -8.29 0.24
CA ALA A 23 -18.14 -7.52 -0.72
C ALA A 23 -19.51 -7.17 -0.15
N VAL A 24 -20.20 -8.13 0.47
CA VAL A 24 -21.47 -7.89 1.17
C VAL A 24 -21.30 -6.85 2.28
N ALA A 25 -20.24 -6.99 3.10
CA ALA A 25 -19.94 -6.04 4.17
C ALA A 25 -19.68 -4.60 3.67
N VAL A 26 -19.09 -4.44 2.48
CA VAL A 26 -18.91 -3.12 1.86
C VAL A 26 -20.25 -2.52 1.44
N GLN A 27 -21.14 -3.33 0.88
CA GLN A 27 -22.48 -2.87 0.47
C GLN A 27 -23.36 -2.49 1.66
N GLU A 28 -23.28 -3.26 2.74
CA GLU A 28 -24.08 -3.06 3.96
C GLU A 28 -23.42 -2.10 4.97
N GLY A 29 -22.19 -1.64 4.72
CA GLY A 29 -21.54 -0.58 5.50
C GLY A 29 -20.76 -1.04 6.74
N TYR A 30 -20.56 -2.33 6.95
CA TYR A 30 -19.76 -2.90 8.07
C TYR A 30 -18.42 -3.51 7.62
N ALA A 31 -17.86 -3.02 6.51
CA ALA A 31 -16.60 -3.53 5.95
C ALA A 31 -15.41 -3.55 6.93
N ALA A 32 -15.37 -2.64 7.91
CA ALA A 32 -14.30 -2.58 8.90
C ALA A 32 -14.33 -3.80 9.84
N ASP A 33 -15.50 -4.20 10.28
CA ASP A 33 -15.69 -5.34 11.20
C ASP A 33 -15.42 -6.65 10.48
N GLN A 34 -15.94 -6.82 9.26
CA GLN A 34 -15.65 -7.98 8.43
C GLN A 34 -14.15 -8.08 8.12
N LEU A 35 -13.49 -6.96 7.84
CA LEU A 35 -12.04 -6.94 7.63
C LEU A 35 -11.27 -7.37 8.89
N ALA A 36 -11.69 -6.93 10.08
CA ALA A 36 -11.08 -7.33 11.34
C ALA A 36 -11.22 -8.86 11.58
N LEU A 37 -12.40 -9.42 11.29
CA LEU A 37 -12.64 -10.86 11.36
C LEU A 37 -11.75 -11.64 10.38
N ILE A 38 -11.67 -11.20 9.12
CA ILE A 38 -10.80 -11.82 8.11
C ILE A 38 -9.34 -11.76 8.55
N GLN A 39 -8.87 -10.62 9.06
CA GLN A 39 -7.50 -10.46 9.54
C GLN A 39 -7.20 -11.38 10.73
N ARG A 40 -8.11 -11.50 11.69
CA ARG A 40 -7.98 -12.41 12.83
C ARG A 40 -7.84 -13.86 12.37
N ARG A 41 -8.78 -14.36 11.56
CA ARG A 41 -8.73 -15.72 11.00
C ARG A 41 -7.47 -15.95 10.18
N PHE A 42 -7.05 -14.96 9.40
CA PHE A 42 -5.81 -15.03 8.62
C PHE A 42 -4.59 -15.24 9.52
N PHE A 43 -4.42 -14.47 10.60
CA PHE A 43 -3.24 -14.63 11.47
C PHE A 43 -3.25 -15.91 12.30
N LYS A 44 -4.43 -16.45 12.61
CA LYS A 44 -4.56 -17.77 13.22
C LYS A 44 -4.03 -18.86 12.30
N ARG A 45 -4.53 -18.88 11.06
CA ARG A 45 -4.16 -19.88 10.04
C ARG A 45 -2.74 -19.71 9.51
N PHE A 46 -2.25 -18.47 9.43
CA PHE A 46 -0.94 -18.12 8.87
C PHE A 46 -0.11 -17.30 9.87
N PRO A 47 0.53 -17.95 10.87
CA PRO A 47 1.31 -17.27 11.89
C PRO A 47 2.44 -16.43 11.31
N ILE A 48 2.54 -15.17 11.71
CA ILE A 48 3.53 -14.23 11.16
C ILE A 48 4.97 -14.59 11.57
N ASP A 49 5.11 -15.31 12.69
CA ASP A 49 6.40 -15.69 13.26
C ASP A 49 7.08 -16.80 12.43
N LYS A 50 6.32 -17.60 11.67
CA LYS A 50 6.86 -18.64 10.77
C LYS A 50 7.37 -18.09 9.43
N GLY A 51 7.15 -16.80 9.15
CA GLY A 51 7.61 -16.12 7.94
C GLY A 51 6.66 -16.23 6.73
N ASP A 52 6.94 -15.43 5.70
CA ASP A 52 6.08 -15.30 4.52
C ASP A 52 6.17 -16.50 3.54
N THR A 53 7.22 -17.32 3.65
CA THR A 53 7.45 -18.49 2.79
C THR A 53 6.88 -19.79 3.35
N TYR A 54 6.58 -19.84 4.66
CA TYR A 54 5.98 -21.01 5.27
C TYR A 54 4.52 -21.15 4.80
N GLU A 55 4.14 -22.30 4.28
CA GLU A 55 2.75 -22.60 3.91
C GLU A 55 2.23 -23.71 4.83
N PRO A 56 1.20 -23.44 5.66
CA PRO A 56 0.62 -24.46 6.53
C PRO A 56 0.04 -25.61 5.69
N THR A 57 0.10 -26.82 6.23
CA THR A 57 -0.55 -27.98 5.59
C THR A 57 -2.08 -27.87 5.71
N PRO A 58 -2.86 -28.54 4.84
CA PRO A 58 -4.32 -28.56 4.97
C PRO A 58 -4.80 -29.04 6.34
N GLU A 59 -4.14 -30.06 6.90
CA GLU A 59 -4.42 -30.60 8.23
C GLU A 59 -4.20 -29.56 9.35
N GLU A 60 -3.11 -28.78 9.26
CA GLU A 60 -2.85 -27.67 10.19
C GLU A 60 -3.93 -26.59 10.10
N ILE A 61 -4.45 -26.31 8.90
CA ILE A 61 -5.49 -25.29 8.69
C ILE A 61 -6.84 -25.77 9.24
N GLU A 62 -7.19 -27.04 9.05
CA GLU A 62 -8.46 -27.63 9.52
C GLU A 62 -8.50 -27.80 11.04
N ALA A 63 -7.34 -28.00 11.68
CA ALA A 63 -7.25 -28.12 13.13
C ALA A 63 -7.47 -26.78 13.88
N ILE A 64 -7.43 -25.64 13.18
CA ILE A 64 -7.50 -24.30 13.80
C ILE A 64 -8.96 -23.86 13.96
N ASP A 65 -9.39 -23.60 15.19
CA ASP A 65 -10.69 -22.95 15.46
C ASP A 65 -10.60 -21.43 15.25
N ASP A 66 -11.24 -20.97 14.18
CA ASP A 66 -11.35 -19.55 13.86
C ASP A 66 -12.14 -18.75 14.91
N ASN A 67 -13.03 -19.40 15.69
CA ASN A 67 -13.92 -18.73 16.63
C ASN A 67 -13.32 -18.53 18.02
N GLU A 68 -12.32 -19.33 18.41
CA GLU A 68 -11.64 -19.27 19.71
C GLU A 68 -11.10 -17.87 20.03
N ALA A 69 -11.26 -17.35 21.24
CA ALA A 69 -10.73 -16.04 21.61
C ALA A 69 -9.19 -15.98 21.42
N ASP A 70 -8.69 -14.86 20.90
CA ASP A 70 -7.23 -14.69 20.75
C ASP A 70 -6.60 -14.51 22.14
N ALA A 71 -5.47 -15.18 22.39
CA ALA A 71 -4.76 -15.01 23.66
C ALA A 71 -4.14 -13.62 23.75
N ASP A 72 -4.31 -12.95 24.90
CA ASP A 72 -3.71 -11.65 25.15
C ASP A 72 -2.17 -11.74 25.17
N GLU A 73 -1.53 -10.92 24.36
CA GLU A 73 -0.07 -10.77 24.36
C GLU A 73 0.35 -10.00 25.62
N ARG A 74 0.94 -10.73 26.58
CA ARG A 74 1.45 -10.12 27.81
C ARG A 74 2.69 -9.28 27.50
N SER A 75 2.74 -8.07 28.05
CA SER A 75 3.94 -7.26 28.01
C SER A 75 5.06 -7.93 28.84
N PRO A 76 6.34 -7.81 28.43
CA PRO A 76 7.45 -8.36 29.19
C PRO A 76 7.50 -7.71 30.58
N ASP A 77 7.75 -8.50 31.62
CA ASP A 77 7.82 -8.01 32.99
C ASP A 77 9.26 -7.63 33.34
N LYS A 78 9.49 -6.33 33.59
CA LYS A 78 10.80 -5.77 33.97
C LYS A 78 11.36 -6.35 35.27
N SER A 79 10.50 -6.88 36.14
CA SER A 79 10.92 -7.43 37.44
C SER A 79 11.45 -8.85 37.36
N LEU A 80 11.09 -9.59 36.30
CA LEU A 80 11.45 -11.00 36.12
C LEU A 80 12.63 -11.18 35.16
N LEU A 81 12.78 -10.29 34.18
CA LEU A 81 13.82 -10.36 33.16
C LEU A 81 15.02 -9.47 33.52
N GLY A 82 16.22 -9.90 33.13
CA GLY A 82 17.39 -9.01 33.18
C GLY A 82 17.21 -7.82 32.23
N GLU A 83 17.88 -6.69 32.50
CA GLU A 83 17.75 -5.45 31.71
C GLU A 83 17.95 -5.68 30.20
N LYS A 84 18.98 -6.47 29.83
CA LYS A 84 19.25 -6.82 28.42
C LYS A 84 18.17 -7.71 27.80
N GLU A 85 17.71 -8.73 28.52
CA GLU A 85 16.67 -9.65 28.03
C GLU A 85 15.33 -8.93 27.86
N TYR A 86 15.03 -7.98 28.75
CA TYR A 86 13.85 -7.13 28.64
C TYR A 86 13.90 -6.27 27.36
N GLU A 87 15.03 -5.64 27.07
CA GLU A 87 15.20 -4.85 25.84
C GLU A 87 15.06 -5.71 24.57
N GLU A 88 15.61 -6.92 24.57
CA GLU A 88 15.49 -7.88 23.47
C GLU A 88 14.03 -8.32 23.24
N GLU A 89 13.30 -8.67 24.29
CA GLU A 89 11.87 -9.03 24.17
C GLU A 89 10.99 -7.83 23.76
N GLU A 90 11.28 -6.63 24.25
CA GLU A 90 10.56 -5.42 23.84
C GLU A 90 10.79 -5.10 22.36
N THR A 91 12.02 -5.24 21.86
CA THR A 91 12.33 -5.04 20.44
C THR A 91 11.67 -6.11 19.55
N ARG A 92 11.70 -7.37 19.98
CA ARG A 92 11.00 -8.47 19.29
C ARG A 92 9.50 -8.21 19.17
N LEU A 93 8.84 -7.78 20.25
CA LEU A 93 7.41 -7.45 20.23
C LEU A 93 7.10 -6.27 19.30
N ARG A 94 7.89 -5.19 19.37
CA ARG A 94 7.73 -4.04 18.46
C ARG A 94 7.86 -4.45 17.01
N ASP A 95 8.85 -5.28 16.69
CA ASP A 95 9.06 -5.72 15.30
C ASP A 95 7.98 -6.68 14.83
N ARG A 96 7.46 -7.54 15.72
CA ARG A 96 6.29 -8.36 15.44
C ARG A 96 5.05 -7.50 15.18
N GLN A 97 4.78 -6.49 16.01
CA GLN A 97 3.68 -5.54 15.81
C GLN A 97 3.76 -4.84 14.45
N LYS A 98 4.94 -4.31 14.08
CA LYS A 98 5.15 -3.70 12.76
C LYS A 98 4.85 -4.68 11.62
N LYS A 99 5.29 -5.93 11.73
CA LYS A 99 5.00 -6.97 10.73
C LYS A 99 3.49 -7.24 10.64
N VAL A 100 2.80 -7.33 11.77
CA VAL A 100 1.35 -7.56 11.82
C VAL A 100 0.60 -6.39 11.18
N GLU A 101 0.93 -5.15 11.55
CA GLU A 101 0.32 -3.95 10.95
C GLU A 101 0.57 -3.86 9.45
N PHE A 102 1.79 -4.14 9.01
CA PHE A 102 2.14 -4.18 7.60
C PHE A 102 1.27 -5.20 6.85
N LYS A 103 1.14 -6.41 7.38
CA LYS A 103 0.35 -7.49 6.78
C LYS A 103 -1.16 -7.19 6.81
N ARG A 104 -1.70 -6.62 7.90
CA ARG A 104 -3.08 -6.09 7.98
C ARG A 104 -3.33 -5.08 6.85
N GLY A 105 -2.39 -4.17 6.64
CA GLY A 105 -2.44 -3.20 5.54
C GLY A 105 -2.42 -3.86 4.16
N GLN A 106 -1.64 -4.93 3.97
CA GLN A 106 -1.63 -5.70 2.72
C GLN A 106 -2.98 -6.37 2.46
N ILE A 107 -3.56 -7.05 3.45
CA ILE A 107 -4.87 -7.71 3.35
C ILE A 107 -5.96 -6.68 3.01
N LYS A 108 -5.99 -5.55 3.75
CA LYS A 108 -6.94 -4.45 3.50
C LYS A 108 -6.88 -3.95 2.06
N ARG A 109 -5.67 -3.63 1.58
CA ARG A 109 -5.48 -3.14 0.20
C ARG A 109 -5.84 -4.18 -0.84
N TRP A 110 -5.53 -5.46 -0.59
CA TRP A 110 -5.84 -6.55 -1.50
C TRP A 110 -7.35 -6.73 -1.64
N LEU A 111 -8.09 -6.81 -0.53
CA LEU A 111 -9.56 -6.95 -0.54
C LEU A 111 -10.24 -5.76 -1.21
N ALA A 112 -9.83 -4.53 -0.86
CA ALA A 112 -10.34 -3.32 -1.50
C ALA A 112 -10.11 -3.34 -3.02
N TYR A 113 -8.90 -3.69 -3.46
CA TYR A 113 -8.59 -3.80 -4.88
C TYR A 113 -9.44 -4.87 -5.59
N GLN A 114 -9.61 -6.04 -4.98
CA GLN A 114 -10.43 -7.10 -5.53
C GLN A 114 -11.90 -6.69 -5.63
N TYR A 115 -12.44 -6.04 -4.61
CA TYR A 115 -13.80 -5.50 -4.64
C TYR A 115 -13.98 -4.48 -5.76
N MET A 116 -13.08 -3.50 -5.88
CA MET A 116 -13.15 -2.48 -6.93
C MET A 116 -13.05 -3.08 -8.33
N LYS A 117 -12.22 -4.11 -8.50
CA LYS A 117 -12.07 -4.83 -9.76
C LYS A 117 -13.34 -5.57 -10.15
N ASP A 118 -13.99 -6.25 -9.22
CA ASP A 118 -15.21 -7.02 -9.48
C ASP A 118 -16.44 -6.13 -9.67
N ALA A 119 -16.49 -5.00 -8.96
CA ALA A 119 -17.57 -4.03 -9.06
C ALA A 119 -17.40 -3.04 -10.23
N ASP A 120 -16.35 -3.21 -11.05
CA ASP A 120 -15.97 -2.30 -12.15
C ASP A 120 -15.89 -0.82 -11.73
N ILE A 121 -15.43 -0.56 -10.50
CA ILE A 121 -15.29 0.78 -9.95
C ILE A 121 -13.92 1.32 -10.34
N ASP A 122 -13.87 2.36 -11.17
CA ASP A 122 -12.60 3.07 -11.42
C ASP A 122 -12.10 3.65 -10.08
N PRO A 123 -10.87 3.32 -9.65
CA PRO A 123 -10.26 3.93 -8.47
C PRO A 123 -10.25 5.46 -8.46
N LYS A 124 -10.24 6.09 -9.63
CA LYS A 124 -10.33 7.55 -9.76
C LYS A 124 -11.73 8.07 -9.48
N GLU A 125 -12.76 7.25 -9.68
CA GLU A 125 -14.15 7.60 -9.50
C GLU A 125 -14.73 7.19 -8.14
N SER A 126 -14.00 6.39 -7.34
CA SER A 126 -14.45 5.86 -6.04
C SER A 126 -14.77 6.92 -4.96
N GLY A 127 -14.70 8.22 -5.29
CA GLY A 127 -15.52 9.19 -4.58
C GLY A 127 -16.02 10.36 -5.42
N ALA A 128 -15.95 10.29 -6.75
CA ALA A 128 -16.60 11.25 -7.64
C ALA A 128 -18.13 11.20 -7.51
N GLN A 129 -18.68 10.02 -7.20
CA GLN A 129 -20.11 9.83 -7.00
C GLN A 129 -20.66 10.35 -5.66
N ASN A 130 -19.82 10.82 -4.72
CA ASN A 130 -20.36 11.46 -3.51
C ASN A 130 -20.79 12.90 -3.88
N PRO A 131 -22.10 13.22 -3.98
CA PRO A 131 -22.56 14.54 -4.40
C PRO A 131 -22.14 15.62 -3.38
N TYR A 132 -21.92 15.23 -2.13
CA TYR A 132 -21.46 16.12 -1.08
C TYR A 132 -19.97 16.40 -1.13
N ARG A 133 -19.18 15.72 -1.99
CA ARG A 133 -17.74 15.96 -2.09
C ARG A 133 -17.41 17.40 -2.51
N ALA A 134 -18.19 17.95 -3.44
CA ALA A 134 -18.05 19.36 -3.84
C ALA A 134 -18.45 20.32 -2.70
N LEU A 135 -19.44 19.94 -1.89
CA LEU A 135 -19.90 20.73 -0.73
C LEU A 135 -18.89 20.68 0.42
N LEU A 136 -18.45 19.48 0.82
CA LEU A 136 -17.41 19.26 1.82
C LEU A 136 -16.13 20.02 1.47
N HIS A 137 -15.77 20.06 0.18
CA HIS A 137 -14.66 20.87 -0.31
C HIS A 137 -14.88 22.37 -0.04
N LYS A 138 -16.05 22.91 -0.39
CA LYS A 138 -16.37 24.32 -0.15
C LYS A 138 -16.40 24.67 1.35
N LEU A 139 -16.93 23.78 2.19
CA LEU A 139 -17.08 24.01 3.63
C LEU A 139 -15.75 23.88 4.38
N THR A 140 -14.93 22.89 4.04
CA THR A 140 -13.68 22.63 4.78
C THR A 140 -12.50 23.46 4.28
N GLY A 141 -12.59 24.03 3.07
CA GLY A 141 -11.47 24.71 2.40
C GLY A 141 -10.29 23.79 2.08
N LYS A 142 -10.39 22.49 2.36
CA LYS A 142 -9.35 21.50 2.10
C LYS A 142 -9.58 20.92 0.71
N GLY A 143 -8.78 21.40 -0.24
CA GLY A 143 -8.77 20.97 -1.64
C GLY A 143 -8.73 19.46 -1.84
N LEU A 144 -9.43 18.97 -2.87
CA LEU A 144 -9.21 17.64 -3.45
C LEU A 144 -7.84 17.61 -4.12
N GLN A 145 -6.78 17.49 -3.30
CA GLN A 145 -5.41 17.78 -3.72
C GLN A 145 -5.31 19.22 -4.25
N CYS A 146 -4.72 20.13 -3.47
CA CYS A 146 -4.30 21.42 -4.04
C CYS A 146 -3.58 21.15 -5.36
N PRO A 147 -3.97 21.80 -6.47
CA PRO A 147 -3.23 21.71 -7.72
C PRO A 147 -1.77 21.90 -7.35
N ARG A 148 -0.94 20.87 -7.51
CA ARG A 148 0.47 20.97 -7.11
C ARG A 148 1.02 22.11 -7.95
N LYS A 149 1.40 23.21 -7.30
CA LYS A 149 2.11 24.30 -7.97
C LYS A 149 3.25 23.63 -8.72
N LYS A 150 3.26 23.76 -10.05
CA LYS A 150 4.35 23.20 -10.85
C LYS A 150 5.64 23.83 -10.30
N THR A 151 6.67 23.02 -10.10
CA THR A 151 7.99 23.53 -9.72
C THR A 151 8.42 24.58 -10.73
N ALA A 152 9.19 25.60 -10.30
CA ALA A 152 9.66 26.67 -11.19
C ALA A 152 10.31 26.09 -12.46
N VAL A 153 11.12 25.04 -12.30
CA VAL A 153 11.73 24.29 -13.41
C VAL A 153 10.72 23.72 -14.40
N ASN A 154 9.56 23.21 -13.96
CA ASN A 154 8.53 22.69 -14.84
C ASN A 154 7.76 23.79 -15.59
N VAL A 155 7.65 24.98 -14.99
CA VAL A 155 7.09 26.15 -15.68
C VAL A 155 8.09 26.67 -16.71
N TRP A 156 9.35 26.82 -16.32
CA TRP A 156 10.45 27.28 -17.17
C TRP A 156 10.71 26.34 -18.37
N ARG A 157 10.68 25.02 -18.14
CA ARG A 157 10.84 24.02 -19.21
C ARG A 157 9.87 24.23 -20.37
N LYS A 158 8.65 24.67 -20.08
CA LYS A 158 7.63 24.90 -21.11
C LYS A 158 7.97 26.09 -22.00
N THR A 159 8.57 27.14 -21.44
CA THR A 159 8.95 28.33 -22.21
C THR A 159 10.28 28.15 -22.94
N GLN A 160 11.17 27.31 -22.41
CA GLN A 160 12.51 27.07 -22.96
C GLN A 160 12.68 25.70 -23.64
N HIS A 161 11.59 25.11 -24.12
CA HIS A 161 11.60 23.76 -24.69
C HIS A 161 12.60 23.61 -25.85
N THR A 162 12.61 24.58 -26.77
CA THR A 162 13.51 24.59 -27.93
C THR A 162 14.98 24.62 -27.52
N LEU A 163 15.34 25.44 -26.53
CA LEU A 163 16.69 25.54 -25.98
C LEU A 163 17.17 24.22 -25.35
N ILE A 164 16.28 23.55 -24.61
CA ILE A 164 16.60 22.28 -23.96
C ILE A 164 16.80 21.18 -25.03
N GLU A 165 15.96 21.15 -26.06
CA GLU A 165 16.07 20.18 -27.15
C GLU A 165 17.33 20.41 -28.00
N THR A 166 17.68 21.65 -28.31
CA THR A 166 18.91 21.95 -29.06
C THR A 166 20.14 21.54 -28.27
N ASN A 167 20.21 21.88 -26.98
CA ASN A 167 21.30 21.46 -26.10
C ASN A 167 21.38 19.93 -25.96
N ALA A 168 20.25 19.24 -25.88
CA ALA A 168 20.23 17.78 -25.82
C ALA A 168 20.75 17.14 -27.12
N LYS A 169 20.36 17.69 -28.28
CA LYS A 169 20.86 17.24 -29.59
C LYS A 169 22.37 17.47 -29.72
N LEU A 170 22.86 18.64 -29.29
CA LEU A 170 24.30 18.94 -29.28
C LEU A 170 25.10 17.96 -28.41
N ARG A 171 24.61 17.63 -27.20
CA ARG A 171 25.28 16.68 -26.31
C ARG A 171 25.27 15.24 -26.82
N LEU A 172 24.26 14.85 -27.58
CA LEU A 172 24.14 13.51 -28.14
C LEU A 172 24.93 13.33 -29.44
N GLY A 173 25.08 14.40 -30.23
CA GLY A 173 25.60 14.32 -31.59
C GLY A 173 24.80 13.30 -32.42
N ASP A 174 25.49 12.53 -33.25
CA ASP A 174 24.86 11.50 -34.12
C ASP A 174 24.55 10.17 -33.40
N LYS A 175 24.75 10.11 -32.07
CA LYS A 175 24.53 8.86 -31.32
C LYS A 175 23.04 8.58 -31.18
N LYS A 176 22.59 7.45 -31.73
CA LYS A 176 21.24 6.93 -31.49
C LYS A 176 21.10 6.53 -30.02
N THR A 177 20.11 7.09 -29.34
CA THR A 177 19.80 6.77 -27.94
C THR A 177 18.36 6.29 -27.77
N THR A 178 18.10 5.56 -26.69
CA THR A 178 16.76 5.13 -26.35
C THR A 178 15.94 6.29 -25.79
N LYS A 179 14.62 6.27 -26.02
CA LYS A 179 13.69 7.33 -25.57
C LYS A 179 13.84 7.66 -24.08
N GLY A 180 14.03 6.66 -23.23
CA GLY A 180 14.23 6.86 -21.79
C GLY A 180 15.50 7.65 -21.45
N LYS A 181 16.63 7.35 -22.11
CA LYS A 181 17.90 8.07 -21.90
C LYS A 181 17.81 9.51 -22.42
N TYR A 182 17.11 9.73 -23.53
CA TYR A 182 16.86 11.07 -24.07
C TYR A 182 16.07 11.94 -23.08
N LEU A 183 14.97 11.41 -22.53
CA LEU A 183 14.14 12.12 -21.55
C LEU A 183 14.92 12.45 -20.27
N ALA A 184 15.77 11.53 -19.80
CA ALA A 184 16.65 11.78 -18.64
C ALA A 184 17.65 12.91 -18.92
N LEU A 185 18.19 13.00 -20.14
CA LEU A 185 19.09 14.08 -20.53
C LEU A 185 18.38 15.44 -20.58
N LEU A 186 17.15 15.49 -21.11
CA LEU A 186 16.32 16.70 -21.08
C LEU A 186 16.05 17.15 -19.64
N ASP A 187 15.83 16.21 -18.71
CA ASP A 187 15.64 16.50 -17.28
C ASP A 187 16.89 17.11 -16.64
N VAL A 188 18.07 16.59 -16.97
CA VAL A 188 19.36 17.10 -16.48
C VAL A 188 19.59 18.53 -17.00
N ILE A 189 19.46 18.75 -18.30
CA ILE A 189 19.66 20.08 -18.92
C ILE A 189 18.67 21.10 -18.34
N ALA A 190 17.41 20.70 -18.15
CA ALA A 190 16.41 21.60 -17.57
C ALA A 190 16.74 22.03 -16.13
N LYS A 191 17.41 21.18 -15.35
CA LYS A 191 17.86 21.52 -13.99
C LYS A 191 19.12 22.40 -14.01
N GLU A 192 20.05 22.13 -14.91
CA GLU A 192 21.29 22.91 -15.05
C GLU A 192 21.01 24.36 -15.49
N GLU A 193 20.08 24.55 -16.43
CA GLU A 193 19.77 25.88 -16.97
C GLU A 193 18.63 26.60 -16.22
N GLY A 194 17.67 25.86 -15.66
CA GLY A 194 16.54 26.44 -14.91
C GLY A 194 16.79 26.57 -13.40
N GLY A 195 17.95 26.11 -12.90
CA GLY A 195 18.37 26.22 -11.50
C GLY A 195 19.35 27.36 -11.21
N LYS A 196 19.70 28.16 -12.23
CA LYS A 196 20.44 29.41 -12.11
C LYS A 196 19.46 30.56 -11.88
#